data_AF-A0AA39DHV6-F1
#
_entry.id   AF-A0AA39DHV6-F1
#
_cell.length_a   1.000
_cell.length_b   1.000
_cell.length_c   1.000
_cell.angle_alpha   90.00
_cell.angle_beta   90.00
_cell.angle_gamma   90.00
#
_symmetry.space_group_name_H-M   'P 1'
#
loop_
_entity.id
_entity.type
_entity.pdbx_description
1 polymer ?
#
loop_
_entity_poly.entity_id
_entity_poly.type
_entity_poly.pdbx_seq_one_letter_code
_entity_poly.pdbx_strand_id
1 'polypeptide(L)'
;MLAPYFPPTETLKFIIAHKVFGAGNIVKSLQELPESMRADAVSSMVYEAKARIRDPVYGCAGAINQLQKELRDLQTELAATQADLAIIQCQQQQLNDSMSFPDHSNLGSLWESYWN
;
A
#
# COMPACT_ATOMS: atom_id res chain seq x y z
N MET A 1 -33.98 17.89 5.51
CA MET A 1 -32.60 17.68 6.00
C MET A 1 -31.71 16.91 5.03
N LEU A 2 -32.19 15.82 4.41
CA LEU A 2 -31.39 15.03 3.46
C LEU A 2 -31.31 15.61 2.03
N ALA A 3 -32.21 16.51 1.66
CA ALA A 3 -32.34 17.03 0.29
C ALA A 3 -31.05 17.62 -0.33
N PRO A 4 -30.17 18.34 0.42
CA PRO A 4 -28.91 18.83 -0.14
C PRO A 4 -27.93 17.73 -0.54
N TYR A 5 -28.02 16.55 0.08
CA TYR A 5 -27.08 15.44 -0.13
C TYR A 5 -27.68 14.29 -0.97
N PHE A 6 -29.00 14.24 -1.06
CA PHE A 6 -29.75 13.27 -1.86
C PHE A 6 -30.76 14.01 -2.75
N PRO A 7 -30.29 14.66 -3.83
CA PRO A 7 -31.19 15.35 -4.75
C PRO A 7 -32.08 14.34 -5.50
N PRO A 8 -33.28 14.74 -5.96
CA PRO A 8 -34.19 13.87 -6.72
C PRO A 8 -33.59 13.35 -8.04
N THR A 9 -32.55 14.00 -8.56
CA THR A 9 -31.80 13.57 -9.74
C THR A 9 -30.93 12.34 -9.47
N GLU A 10 -30.63 12.04 -8.22
CA GLU A 10 -29.71 10.98 -7.80
C GLU A 10 -30.36 9.97 -6.84
N THR A 11 -31.62 9.62 -7.09
CA THR A 11 -32.42 8.72 -6.22
C THR A 11 -31.71 7.39 -5.92
N LEU A 12 -30.90 6.87 -6.85
CA LEU A 12 -30.11 5.66 -6.63
C LEU A 12 -29.11 5.78 -5.47
N LYS A 13 -28.50 6.96 -5.26
CA LYS A 13 -27.59 7.16 -4.12
C LYS A 13 -28.34 6.95 -2.80
N PHE A 14 -29.54 7.52 -2.70
CA PHE A 14 -30.36 7.34 -1.51
C PHE A 14 -30.82 5.90 -1.33
N ILE A 15 -31.33 5.25 -2.38
CA ILE A 15 -31.80 3.86 -2.32
C ILE A 15 -30.68 2.92 -1.81
N ILE A 16 -29.47 3.09 -2.34
CA ILE A 16 -28.32 2.25 -1.96
C ILE A 16 -27.93 2.49 -0.50
N ALA A 17 -27.72 3.75 -0.10
CA ALA A 17 -27.37 4.07 1.28
C ALA A 17 -28.48 3.63 2.26
N HIS A 18 -29.74 3.90 1.91
CA HIS A 18 -30.91 3.54 2.70
C HIS A 18 -31.01 2.04 2.94
N LYS A 19 -30.72 1.21 1.92
CA LYS A 19 -30.80 -0.25 2.04
C LYS A 19 -29.85 -0.83 3.09
N VAL A 20 -28.69 -0.22 3.29
CA VAL A 20 -27.64 -0.74 4.19
C VAL A 20 -27.69 -0.06 5.55
N PHE A 21 -27.86 1.26 5.58
CA PHE A 21 -27.81 2.04 6.81
C PHE A 21 -29.19 2.37 7.38
N GLY A 22 -30.21 2.53 6.52
CA GLY A 22 -31.52 3.05 6.90
C GLY A 22 -31.55 4.58 7.06
N ALA A 23 -32.71 5.19 6.80
CA ALA A 23 -32.84 6.65 6.77
C ALA A 23 -32.51 7.32 8.12
N GLY A 24 -32.96 6.72 9.23
CA GLY A 24 -32.74 7.25 10.57
C GLY A 24 -31.25 7.31 10.95
N ASN A 25 -30.50 6.25 10.64
CA ASN A 25 -29.08 6.19 10.93
C ASN A 25 -28.29 7.17 10.05
N ILE A 26 -28.65 7.31 8.77
CA ILE A 26 -28.04 8.31 7.88
C ILE A 26 -28.23 9.71 8.47
N VAL A 27 -29.46 10.07 8.87
CA VAL A 27 -29.74 11.38 9.48
C VAL A 27 -28.93 11.58 10.76
N LYS A 28 -28.92 10.57 11.65
CA LYS A 28 -28.18 10.62 12.90
C LYS A 28 -26.68 10.85 12.68
N SER A 29 -26.04 10.05 11.82
CA SER A 29 -24.62 10.18 11.52
C SER A 29 -24.27 11.53 10.87
N LEU A 30 -25.14 12.07 10.01
CA LEU A 30 -24.90 13.40 9.44
C LEU A 30 -25.04 14.52 10.49
N GLN A 31 -25.95 14.39 11.44
CA GLN A 31 -26.12 15.38 12.51
C GLN A 31 -24.91 15.47 13.44
N GLU A 32 -24.20 14.36 13.64
CA GLU A 32 -22.98 14.29 14.45
C GLU A 32 -21.76 14.94 13.79
N LEU A 33 -21.85 15.27 12.49
CA LEU A 33 -20.76 15.86 11.71
C LEU A 33 -20.96 17.36 11.45
N PRO A 34 -19.86 18.15 11.37
CA PRO A 34 -19.88 19.49 10.81
C PRO A 34 -20.43 19.49 9.39
N GLU A 35 -21.16 20.55 9.02
CA GLU A 35 -21.81 20.64 7.70
C GLU A 35 -20.85 20.48 6.52
N SER A 36 -19.62 20.97 6.66
CA SER A 36 -18.55 20.86 5.66
C SER A 36 -18.19 19.41 5.32
N MET A 37 -18.35 18.46 6.25
CA MET A 37 -17.97 17.06 6.05
C MET A 37 -19.14 16.16 5.62
N ARG A 38 -20.38 16.66 5.69
CA ARG A 38 -21.58 15.84 5.44
C ARG A 38 -21.66 15.33 4.01
N ALA A 39 -21.22 16.12 3.03
CA ALA A 39 -21.21 15.71 1.62
C ALA A 39 -20.24 14.53 1.39
N ASP A 40 -19.05 14.60 1.97
CA ASP A 40 -18.07 13.51 1.89
C ASP A 40 -18.56 12.28 2.65
N ALA A 41 -19.16 12.45 3.83
CA ALA A 41 -19.74 11.36 4.60
C ALA A 41 -20.84 10.62 3.82
N VAL A 42 -21.74 11.35 3.14
CA VAL A 42 -22.74 10.72 2.25
C VAL A 42 -22.07 9.94 1.12
N SER A 43 -21.03 10.50 0.51
CA SER A 43 -20.29 9.81 -0.56
C SER A 43 -19.65 8.51 -0.07
N SER A 44 -19.05 8.52 1.13
CA SER A 44 -18.50 7.33 1.79
C SER A 44 -19.57 6.31 2.13
N MET A 45 -20.70 6.72 2.72
CA MET A 45 -21.83 5.81 3.01
C MET A 45 -22.37 5.16 1.74
N VAL A 46 -22.50 5.90 0.64
CA VAL A 46 -22.95 5.33 -0.64
C VAL A 46 -21.93 4.33 -1.18
N TYR A 47 -20.63 4.61 -1.08
CA TYR A 47 -19.58 3.67 -1.48
C TYR A 47 -19.61 2.39 -0.64
N GLU A 48 -19.67 2.51 0.68
CA GLU A 48 -19.74 1.38 1.61
C GLU A 48 -20.99 0.54 1.39
N ALA A 49 -22.13 1.18 1.19
CA ALA A 49 -23.38 0.50 0.89
C ALA A 49 -23.31 -0.27 -0.45
N LYS A 50 -22.73 0.33 -1.49
CA LYS A 50 -22.48 -0.36 -2.77
C LYS A 50 -21.59 -1.58 -2.57
N ALA A 51 -20.52 -1.44 -1.80
CA ALA A 51 -19.60 -2.54 -1.52
C ALA A 51 -20.32 -3.66 -0.75
N ARG A 52 -21.12 -3.34 0.28
CA ARG A 52 -21.91 -4.30 1.06
C ARG A 52 -22.98 -5.01 0.23
N ILE A 53 -23.58 -4.34 -0.76
CA ILE A 53 -24.55 -4.97 -1.66
C ILE A 53 -23.86 -6.00 -2.57
N ARG A 54 -22.65 -5.69 -3.07
CA ARG A 54 -21.87 -6.59 -3.91
C ARG A 54 -21.27 -7.76 -3.13
N ASP A 55 -20.80 -7.48 -1.92
CA ASP A 55 -20.26 -8.46 -0.98
C ASP A 55 -20.98 -8.35 0.38
N PRO A 56 -22.03 -9.15 0.60
CA PRO A 56 -22.80 -9.13 1.83
C PRO A 56 -22.02 -9.57 3.07
N VAL A 57 -20.88 -10.24 2.91
CA VAL A 57 -20.09 -10.78 4.02
C VAL A 57 -19.05 -9.75 4.45
N TYR A 58 -18.22 -9.27 3.53
CA TYR A 58 -17.08 -8.41 3.84
C TYR A 58 -17.25 -6.96 3.38
N GLY A 59 -18.14 -6.66 2.43
CA GLY A 59 -18.37 -5.30 1.93
C GLY A 59 -17.08 -4.57 1.53
N CYS A 60 -16.88 -3.35 2.06
CA CYS A 60 -15.65 -2.59 1.83
C CYS A 60 -14.41 -3.18 2.53
N ALA A 61 -14.57 -3.95 3.60
CA ALA A 61 -13.46 -4.60 4.29
C ALA A 61 -12.77 -5.65 3.40
N GLY A 62 -13.51 -6.26 2.47
CA GLY A 62 -12.93 -7.15 1.45
C GLY A 62 -11.94 -6.41 0.54
N ALA A 63 -12.28 -5.19 0.11
CA ALA A 63 -11.38 -4.35 -0.69
C ALA A 63 -10.14 -3.92 0.11
N ILE A 64 -10.31 -3.56 1.39
CA ILE A 64 -9.20 -3.23 2.28
C ILE A 64 -8.25 -4.43 2.42
N ASN A 65 -8.78 -5.62 2.67
CA ASN A 65 -7.98 -6.84 2.83
C ASN A 65 -7.17 -7.15 1.56
N GLN A 66 -7.82 -7.05 0.39
CA GLN A 66 -7.17 -7.27 -0.90
C GLN A 66 -6.01 -6.29 -1.13
N LEU A 67 -6.23 -4.99 -0.90
CA LEU A 67 -5.19 -3.98 -1.03
C LEU A 67 -4.04 -4.20 -0.03
N GLN A 68 -4.35 -4.57 1.20
CA GLN A 68 -3.33 -4.89 2.19
C GLN A 68 -2.51 -6.13 1.79
N LYS A 69 -3.12 -7.11 1.12
CA LYS A 69 -2.41 -8.27 0.59
C LYS A 69 -1.47 -7.87 -0.53
N GLU A 70 -1.96 -7.11 -1.51
CA GLU A 70 -1.14 -6.60 -2.62
C GLU A 70 0.06 -5.79 -2.13
N LEU A 71 -0.15 -4.95 -1.12
CA LEU A 71 0.93 -4.18 -0.49
C LEU A 71 1.99 -5.10 0.13
N ARG A 72 1.60 -6.15 0.86
CA ARG A 72 2.55 -7.11 1.45
C ARG A 72 3.30 -7.90 0.38
N ASP A 73 2.61 -8.31 -0.67
CA ASP A 73 3.20 -9.07 -1.77
C ASP A 73 4.26 -8.21 -2.48
N LEU A 74 3.94 -6.96 -2.78
CA LEU A 74 4.89 -5.98 -3.36
C LEU A 74 6.07 -5.68 -2.44
N GLN A 75 5.84 -5.51 -1.13
CA GLN A 75 6.93 -5.29 -0.17
C GLN A 75 7.86 -6.51 -0.10
N THR A 76 7.32 -7.72 -0.20
CA THR A 76 8.11 -8.95 -0.21
C THR A 76 8.97 -9.05 -1.46
N GLU A 77 8.41 -8.73 -2.63
CA GLU A 77 9.14 -8.70 -3.90
C GLU A 77 10.26 -7.65 -3.90
N LEU A 78 9.97 -6.46 -3.35
CA LEU A 78 10.96 -5.40 -3.20
C LEU A 78 12.11 -5.85 -2.29
N ALA A 79 11.81 -6.46 -1.15
CA ALA A 79 12.81 -6.94 -0.21
C ALA A 79 13.70 -8.05 -0.83
N ALA A 80 13.09 -8.97 -1.58
CA ALA A 80 13.83 -10.01 -2.29
C ALA A 80 14.79 -9.40 -3.33
N THR A 81 14.29 -8.47 -4.15
CA THR A 81 15.10 -7.77 -5.17
C THR A 81 16.26 -6.99 -4.54
N GLN A 82 16.02 -6.32 -3.41
CA GLN A 82 17.07 -5.61 -2.67
C GLN A 82 18.13 -6.55 -2.11
N ALA A 83 17.73 -7.72 -1.61
CA ALA A 83 18.66 -8.74 -1.14
C ALA A 83 19.52 -9.28 -2.30
N ASP A 84 18.92 -9.57 -3.45
CA ASP A 84 19.64 -10.03 -4.65
C ASP A 84 20.68 -8.99 -5.12
N LEU A 85 20.31 -7.70 -5.14
CA LEU A 85 21.23 -6.62 -5.48
C LEU A 85 22.41 -6.53 -4.50
N ALA A 86 22.15 -6.66 -3.20
CA ALA A 86 23.20 -6.63 -2.18
C ALA A 86 24.18 -7.82 -2.33
N ILE A 87 23.67 -9.00 -2.68
CA ILE A 87 24.50 -10.19 -2.97
C ILE A 87 25.41 -9.92 -4.17
N ILE A 88 24.86 -9.40 -5.27
CA ILE A 88 25.64 -9.08 -6.49
C ILE A 88 26.72 -8.03 -6.20
N GLN A 89 26.38 -6.99 -5.43
CA GLN A 89 27.34 -5.94 -5.04
C GLN A 89 28.50 -6.49 -4.19
N CYS A 90 28.19 -7.36 -3.21
CA CYS A 90 29.19 -8.01 -2.38
C CYS A 90 30.14 -8.89 -3.22
N GLN A 91 29.60 -9.66 -4.18
CA GLN A 91 30.41 -10.47 -5.09
C GLN A 91 31.32 -9.60 -5.98
N GLN A 92 30.83 -8.48 -6.50
CA GLN A 92 31.65 -7.55 -7.28
C GLN A 92 32.78 -6.93 -6.46
N GLN A 93 32.53 -6.58 -5.18
CA GLN A 93 33.57 -6.07 -4.29
C GLN A 93 34.67 -7.12 -4.05
N GLN A 94 34.30 -8.37 -3.78
CA GLN A 94 35.26 -9.46 -3.60
C GLN A 94 36.14 -9.69 -4.85
N LEU A 95 35.53 -9.62 -6.04
CA LEU A 95 36.27 -9.71 -7.30
C LEU A 95 37.21 -8.51 -7.52
N ASN A 96 36.77 -7.30 -7.19
CA ASN A 96 37.62 -6.12 -7.27
C ASN A 96 38.79 -6.17 -6.26
N ASP A 97 38.56 -6.63 -5.03
CA ASP A 97 39.61 -6.77 -4.01
C ASP A 97 40.64 -7.83 -4.42
N SER A 98 40.21 -8.95 -5.01
CA SER A 98 41.12 -9.99 -5.52
C SER A 98 41.89 -9.57 -6.78
N MET A 99 41.39 -8.62 -7.57
CA MET A 99 42.11 -8.00 -8.69
C MET A 99 42.96 -6.79 -8.28
N SER A 100 42.87 -6.31 -7.04
CA SER A 100 43.72 -5.23 -6.54
C SER A 100 45.15 -5.76 -6.39
N PHE A 101 46.05 -5.31 -7.27
CA PHE A 101 47.47 -5.63 -7.17
C PHE A 101 48.03 -5.04 -5.86
N PRO A 102 48.84 -5.79 -5.10
CA PRO A 102 49.51 -5.25 -3.93
C PRO A 102 50.35 -4.04 -4.35
N ASP A 103 50.27 -2.98 -3.54
CA ASP A 103 50.95 -1.71 -3.76
C ASP A 103 52.41 -1.93 -4.20
N HIS A 104 52.77 -1.36 -5.36
CA HIS A 104 54.08 -1.54 -5.99
C HIS A 104 55.24 -0.99 -5.13
N SER A 105 54.94 -0.35 -4.00
CA SER A 105 55.91 0.11 -3.01
C SER A 105 56.60 -1.03 -2.22
N ASN A 106 56.08 -2.27 -2.26
CA ASN A 106 56.62 -3.41 -1.48
C ASN A 106 57.02 -4.66 -2.29
N LEU A 107 57.10 -4.56 -3.62
CA LEU A 107 57.41 -5.70 -4.49
C LEU A 107 58.84 -6.26 -4.32
N GLY A 108 59.76 -5.52 -3.70
CA GLY A 108 61.14 -5.96 -3.51
C GLY A 108 61.28 -7.19 -2.60
N SER A 109 60.41 -7.31 -1.60
CA SER A 109 60.60 -8.26 -0.48
C SER A 109 59.93 -9.62 -0.69
N LEU A 110 58.97 -9.71 -1.63
CA LEU A 110 58.04 -10.84 -1.73
C LEU A 110 58.60 -12.02 -2.56
N TRP A 111 59.39 -11.75 -3.61
CA TRP A 111 59.97 -12.80 -4.45
C TRP A 111 61.25 -13.41 -3.85
N GLU A 112 61.93 -12.72 -2.93
CA GLU A 112 63.11 -13.24 -2.23
C GLU A 112 62.78 -14.40 -1.28
N SER A 113 61.54 -14.49 -0.79
CA SER A 113 61.08 -15.56 0.11
C SER A 113 60.78 -16.88 -0.61
N TYR A 114 60.71 -16.88 -1.94
CA TYR A 114 60.40 -18.07 -2.75
C TYR A 114 61.65 -18.80 -3.27
N TRP A 115 62.84 -18.19 -3.13
CA TRP A 115 64.11 -18.69 -3.68
C TRP A 115 65.17 -19.00 -2.61
N ASN A 116 64.83 -18.92 -1.33
CA ASN A 116 65.61 -19.43 -0.19
C ASN A 116 64.87 -20.59 0.48
#